data_AF-A0A833WI02-F1
#
_entry.id   AF-A0A833WI02-F1
#
_cell.length_a   1.000
_cell.length_b   1.000
_cell.length_c   1.000
_cell.angle_alpha   90.00
_cell.angle_beta   90.00
_cell.angle_gamma   90.00
#
_symmetry.space_group_name_H-M   'P 1'
#
loop_
_entity.id
_entity.type
_entity.pdbx_description
1 polymer ?
#
loop_
_entity_poly.entity_id
_entity_poly.type
_entity_poly.pdbx_seq_one_letter_code
_entity_poly.pdbx_strand_id
1 'polypeptide(L)'
;MGVISVHGDSDWNAQMQHAGGKLVVVDFSAVWCGPCQHIKPVYHQLSDQYHDVVFLEVDEAQNRSLIGTLGVRGFPTFHFYVNQSKVDELVGADPNQLRAKIEQWRQSAFNPFASPGMTLGASSGSPAAPLSAAEAREARLKRFNNVSLVPNAPVAAPAAPVAAKPAVPDSNTVCDPATGICRPKDDDEEMKEESGELGPPPVNEELLTQLKEMGFDDLRSRKALLATDNQGLELAINWLGDHQDDADIDEPIKFVDLSKTAPTRELTPEEKAAKVEELKARIEKKRAEREEQEKLDQRTNELKRRTEGQGMQESREEIEAIQRKIAAEKMKKDKEDAKRERERLRKQLEMDKRERQARGGRLGGPPIDVAPIDVSSKKVEEEKKKSPVLTPKEQIVKNVGILKKYRVGNDGLTALKTLNVYVKNLVEKPEEEKFRIINLENAAFRKRVASLVGGVAFLKSLGYEKDEADGNLKLSVENRDVELLQYARTQLQGAIAELSN
;
A
#
# COMPACT_ATOMS: atom_id res chain seq x y z
N MET A 1 13.91 -4.17 24.70
CA MET A 1 12.50 -4.62 24.61
C MET A 1 12.37 -5.13 23.19
N GLY A 2 12.06 -6.41 22.99
CA GLY A 2 11.99 -6.96 21.64
C GLY A 2 10.86 -6.36 20.82
N VAL A 3 10.82 -6.71 19.54
CA VAL A 3 9.72 -6.35 18.63
C VAL A 3 8.42 -7.03 19.08
N ILE A 4 7.34 -6.26 19.15
CA ILE A 4 6.01 -6.75 19.55
C ILE A 4 5.18 -6.99 18.28
N SER A 5 4.68 -8.21 18.11
CA SER A 5 3.77 -8.54 17.00
C SER A 5 2.35 -8.10 17.35
N VAL A 6 1.69 -7.38 16.45
CA VAL A 6 0.33 -6.89 16.62
C VAL A 6 -0.68 -7.85 16.00
N HIS A 7 -1.72 -8.20 16.75
CA HIS A 7 -2.78 -9.10 16.31
C HIS A 7 -4.17 -8.43 16.39
N GLY A 8 -4.56 -7.74 15.32
CA GLY A 8 -5.86 -7.09 15.15
C GLY A 8 -6.00 -5.69 15.76
N ASP A 9 -7.15 -5.07 15.55
CA ASP A 9 -7.40 -3.66 15.89
C ASP A 9 -7.40 -3.38 17.41
N SER A 10 -7.82 -4.34 18.23
CA SER A 10 -7.84 -4.15 19.69
C SER A 10 -6.43 -4.15 20.27
N ASP A 11 -5.57 -5.04 19.79
CA ASP A 11 -4.18 -5.14 20.24
C ASP A 11 -3.40 -3.91 19.77
N TRP A 12 -3.58 -3.48 18.53
CA TRP A 12 -3.04 -2.22 18.02
C TRP A 12 -3.33 -1.03 18.95
N ASN A 13 -4.60 -0.85 19.34
CA ASN A 13 -5.01 0.23 20.23
C ASN A 13 -4.39 0.09 21.62
N ALA A 14 -4.26 -1.13 22.13
CA ALA A 14 -3.61 -1.39 23.41
C ALA A 14 -2.12 -1.04 23.36
N GLN A 15 -1.39 -1.44 22.31
CA GLN A 15 0.04 -1.11 22.13
C GLN A 15 0.25 0.41 21.99
N MET A 16 -0.61 1.09 21.22
CA MET A 16 -0.56 2.55 21.07
C MET A 16 -0.83 3.30 22.37
N GLN A 17 -1.70 2.78 23.24
CA GLN A 17 -1.92 3.34 24.58
C GLN A 17 -0.76 3.04 25.53
N HIS A 18 -0.20 1.83 25.47
CA HIS A 18 0.91 1.41 26.32
C HIS A 18 2.20 2.20 26.06
N ALA A 19 2.39 2.69 24.83
CA ALA A 19 3.55 3.48 24.47
C ALA A 19 3.71 4.78 25.28
N GLY A 20 2.62 5.34 25.85
CA GLY A 20 2.69 6.37 26.89
C GLY A 20 3.50 7.63 26.55
N GLY A 21 3.58 7.99 25.26
CA GLY A 21 4.33 9.15 24.74
C GLY A 21 5.69 8.85 24.12
N LYS A 22 6.17 7.61 24.21
CA LYS A 22 7.38 7.15 23.50
C LYS A 22 7.15 7.14 21.98
N LEU A 23 8.24 7.23 21.23
CA LEU A 23 8.21 6.98 19.79
C LEU A 23 7.80 5.53 19.54
N VAL A 24 6.80 5.31 18.70
CA VAL A 24 6.40 3.99 18.22
C VAL A 24 6.80 3.87 16.77
N VAL A 25 7.59 2.87 16.45
CA VAL A 25 7.96 2.51 15.08
C VAL A 25 7.20 1.23 14.74
N VAL A 26 6.54 1.23 13.59
CA VAL A 26 5.72 0.11 13.14
C VAL A 26 6.23 -0.38 11.80
N ASP A 27 6.69 -1.62 11.74
CA ASP A 27 7.05 -2.32 10.50
C ASP A 27 5.82 -3.04 9.94
N PHE A 28 5.38 -2.62 8.76
CA PHE A 28 4.41 -3.34 7.96
C PHE A 28 5.16 -4.27 7.01
N SER A 29 5.05 -5.58 7.26
CA SER A 29 5.81 -6.61 6.56
C SER A 29 4.89 -7.68 5.97
N ALA A 30 5.42 -8.46 5.03
CA ALA A 30 4.74 -9.62 4.46
C ALA A 30 5.73 -10.77 4.27
N VAL A 31 5.30 -12.00 4.56
CA VAL A 31 6.18 -13.19 4.51
C VAL A 31 6.75 -13.43 3.11
N TRP A 32 5.96 -13.15 2.07
CA TRP A 32 6.34 -13.34 0.66
C TRP A 32 7.23 -12.20 0.10
N CYS A 33 7.46 -11.13 0.86
CA CYS A 33 8.22 -9.97 0.41
C CYS A 33 9.72 -10.14 0.70
N GLY A 34 10.52 -10.33 -0.36
CA GLY A 34 11.98 -10.47 -0.26
C GLY A 34 12.68 -9.31 0.47
N PRO A 35 12.45 -8.03 0.10
CA PRO A 35 13.06 -6.89 0.81
C PRO A 35 12.67 -6.81 2.29
N CYS A 36 11.47 -7.26 2.66
CA CYS A 36 11.00 -7.32 4.04
C CYS A 36 11.84 -8.29 4.88
N GLN A 37 12.17 -9.47 4.32
CA GLN A 37 13.02 -10.45 5.00
C GLN A 37 14.44 -9.93 5.23
N HIS A 38 14.97 -9.10 4.33
CA HIS A 38 16.32 -8.52 4.46
C HIS A 38 16.40 -7.46 5.56
N ILE A 39 15.37 -6.61 5.70
CA ILE A 39 15.39 -5.52 6.69
C ILE A 39 14.99 -5.99 8.09
N LYS A 40 14.20 -7.07 8.20
CA LYS A 40 13.73 -7.64 9.48
C LYS A 40 14.85 -7.87 10.52
N PRO A 41 15.98 -8.54 10.24
CA PRO A 41 17.04 -8.70 11.24
C PRO A 41 17.64 -7.37 11.70
N VAL A 42 17.73 -6.38 10.82
CA VAL A 42 18.21 -5.03 11.18
C VAL A 42 17.19 -4.33 12.08
N TYR A 43 15.90 -4.45 11.78
CA TYR A 43 14.82 -3.91 12.60
C TYR A 43 14.82 -4.49 14.02
N HIS A 44 14.98 -5.81 14.15
CA HIS A 44 15.12 -6.47 15.45
C HIS A 44 16.36 -5.98 16.22
N GLN A 45 17.53 -5.87 15.56
CA GLN A 45 18.72 -5.29 16.20
C GLN A 45 18.49 -3.85 16.69
N LEU A 46 17.70 -3.05 15.98
CA LEU A 46 17.35 -1.70 16.42
C LEU A 46 16.46 -1.72 17.66
N SER A 47 15.51 -2.66 17.76
CA SER A 47 14.71 -2.83 18.98
C SER A 47 15.54 -3.17 20.22
N ASP A 48 16.65 -3.89 20.03
CA ASP A 48 17.60 -4.20 21.09
C ASP A 48 18.50 -3.02 21.44
N GLN A 49 18.77 -2.11 20.51
CA GLN A 49 19.59 -0.92 20.74
C GLN A 49 18.79 0.25 21.37
N TYR A 50 17.54 0.43 20.98
CA TYR A 50 16.71 1.57 21.37
C TYR A 50 15.59 1.15 22.33
N HIS A 51 15.86 1.18 23.64
CA HIS A 51 14.89 0.75 24.67
C HIS A 51 13.83 1.80 25.03
N ASP A 52 14.03 3.04 24.61
CA ASP A 52 13.11 4.16 24.79
C ASP A 52 12.16 4.33 23.60
N VAL A 53 12.29 3.49 22.58
CA VAL A 53 11.41 3.39 21.41
C VAL A 53 10.65 2.08 21.48
N VAL A 54 9.37 2.10 21.09
CA VAL A 54 8.53 0.91 21.00
C VAL A 54 8.53 0.43 19.56
N PHE A 55 8.94 -0.81 19.33
CA PHE A 55 8.97 -1.43 18.00
C PHE A 55 7.82 -2.42 17.86
N LEU A 56 6.96 -2.17 16.89
CA LEU A 56 5.85 -3.04 16.53
C LEU A 56 6.10 -3.67 15.15
N GLU A 57 5.64 -4.90 14.96
CA GLU A 57 5.57 -5.57 13.67
C GLU A 57 4.10 -5.92 13.36
N VAL A 58 3.69 -5.67 12.13
CA VAL A 58 2.35 -5.95 11.61
C VAL A 58 2.48 -6.80 10.35
N ASP A 59 2.12 -8.07 10.45
CA ASP A 59 2.07 -8.99 9.30
C ASP A 59 0.81 -8.75 8.46
N GLU A 60 0.98 -8.61 7.15
CA GLU A 60 -0.09 -8.52 6.16
C GLU A 60 -1.12 -9.64 6.28
N ALA A 61 -0.67 -10.88 6.44
CA ALA A 61 -1.55 -12.04 6.41
C ALA A 61 -2.61 -12.00 7.52
N GLN A 62 -2.26 -11.42 8.67
CA GLN A 62 -3.11 -11.37 9.85
C GLN A 62 -3.86 -10.03 10.00
N ASN A 63 -3.33 -8.93 9.45
CA ASN A 63 -3.78 -7.57 9.75
C ASN A 63 -4.20 -6.74 8.52
N ARG A 64 -4.68 -7.40 7.46
CA ARG A 64 -5.00 -6.74 6.17
C ARG A 64 -5.95 -5.53 6.28
N SER A 65 -6.97 -5.61 7.13
CA SER A 65 -7.93 -4.52 7.35
C SER A 65 -7.29 -3.29 8.02
N LEU A 66 -6.40 -3.53 8.98
CA LEU A 66 -5.67 -2.48 9.69
C LEU A 66 -4.69 -1.77 8.75
N ILE A 67 -3.94 -2.54 7.95
CA ILE A 67 -3.00 -2.02 6.93
C ILE A 67 -3.73 -1.11 5.92
N GLY A 68 -4.88 -1.56 5.42
CA GLY A 68 -5.71 -0.77 4.51
C GLY A 68 -6.23 0.52 5.14
N THR A 69 -6.61 0.49 6.42
CA THR A 69 -7.09 1.67 7.16
C THR A 69 -5.97 2.68 7.41
N LEU A 70 -4.75 2.21 7.67
CA LEU A 70 -3.57 3.04 7.90
C LEU A 70 -2.93 3.58 6.61
N GLY A 71 -3.43 3.18 5.44
CA GLY A 71 -3.04 3.71 4.14
C GLY A 71 -1.71 3.18 3.60
N VAL A 72 -1.26 2.02 4.05
CA VAL A 72 -0.03 1.37 3.57
C VAL A 72 -0.27 0.80 2.17
N ARG A 73 0.57 1.19 1.20
CA ARG A 73 0.41 0.84 -0.23
C ARG A 73 1.46 -0.15 -0.77
N GLY A 74 2.48 -0.47 0.01
CA GLY A 74 3.56 -1.37 -0.39
C GLY A 74 4.36 -1.86 0.82
N PHE A 75 5.18 -2.88 0.62
CA PHE A 75 5.98 -3.50 1.68
C PHE A 75 7.47 -3.53 1.29
N PRO A 76 8.40 -3.34 2.25
CA PRO A 76 8.15 -2.95 3.64
C PRO A 76 7.83 -1.45 3.74
N THR A 77 6.98 -1.10 4.70
CA THR A 77 6.69 0.30 5.04
C THR A 77 6.81 0.47 6.55
N PHE A 78 7.50 1.54 6.99
CA PHE A 78 7.65 1.90 8.38
C PHE A 78 6.86 3.17 8.69
N HIS A 79 5.98 3.11 9.68
CA HIS A 79 5.31 4.30 10.21
C HIS A 79 5.90 4.70 11.56
N PHE A 80 6.00 6.01 11.78
CA PHE A 80 6.46 6.60 13.04
C PHE A 80 5.28 7.29 13.70
N TYR A 81 5.02 6.96 14.97
CA TYR A 81 3.96 7.57 15.77
C TYR A 81 4.52 8.19 17.03
N VAL A 82 4.03 9.38 17.36
CA VAL A 82 4.26 10.06 18.63
C VAL A 82 2.89 10.49 19.15
N ASN A 83 2.59 10.18 20.41
CA ASN A 83 1.28 10.48 21.02
C ASN A 83 0.08 10.01 20.16
N GLN A 84 0.16 8.77 19.66
CA GLN A 84 -0.86 8.13 18.81
C GLN A 84 -1.11 8.82 17.45
N SER A 85 -0.31 9.82 17.10
CA SER A 85 -0.38 10.53 15.82
C SER A 85 0.78 10.12 14.92
N LYS A 86 0.49 9.80 13.66
CA LYS A 86 1.52 9.48 12.66
C LYS A 86 2.31 10.76 12.34
N VAL A 87 3.61 10.75 12.61
CA VAL A 87 4.52 11.87 12.37
C VAL A 87 5.30 11.74 11.08
N ASP A 88 5.61 10.50 10.66
CA ASP A 88 6.43 10.24 9.47
C ASP A 88 6.17 8.83 8.91
N GLU A 89 6.64 8.61 7.68
CA GLU A 89 6.54 7.35 6.92
C GLU A 89 7.83 7.10 6.13
N LEU A 90 8.30 5.86 6.10
CA LEU A 90 9.39 5.40 5.24
C LEU A 90 8.91 4.19 4.45
N VAL A 91 8.92 4.27 3.13
CA VAL A 91 8.60 3.15 2.24
C VAL A 91 9.90 2.58 1.69
N GLY A 92 10.09 1.27 1.80
CA GLY A 92 11.27 0.56 1.30
C GLY A 92 12.21 0.04 2.40
N ALA A 93 13.13 -0.83 1.99
CA ALA A 93 14.02 -1.59 2.86
C ALA A 93 15.38 -0.90 3.09
N ASP A 94 15.38 0.35 3.57
CA ASP A 94 16.60 1.15 3.74
C ASP A 94 17.04 1.26 5.21
N PRO A 95 18.08 0.53 5.66
CA PRO A 95 18.48 0.50 7.07
C PRO A 95 19.06 1.82 7.57
N ASN A 96 19.77 2.56 6.71
CA ASN A 96 20.36 3.85 7.07
C ASN A 96 19.29 4.94 7.25
N GLN A 97 18.30 4.98 6.36
CA GLN A 97 17.19 5.94 6.46
C GLN A 97 16.31 5.65 7.67
N LEU A 98 16.02 4.37 7.93
CA LEU A 98 15.28 3.93 9.11
C LEU A 98 15.96 4.41 10.41
N ARG A 99 17.27 4.17 10.54
CA ARG A 99 18.06 4.65 11.70
C ARG A 99 18.01 6.16 11.86
N ALA A 100 18.21 6.90 10.77
CA ALA A 100 18.19 8.36 10.79
C ALA A 100 16.84 8.92 11.26
N LYS A 101 15.72 8.35 10.76
CA LYS A 101 14.36 8.76 11.18
C LYS A 101 14.06 8.42 12.63
N ILE A 102 14.50 7.25 13.11
CA ILE A 102 14.36 6.88 14.53
C ILE A 102 15.05 7.93 15.39
N GLU A 103 16.31 8.27 15.10
CA GLU A 103 17.07 9.24 15.90
C GLU A 103 16.46 10.66 15.83
N GLN A 104 16.00 11.07 14.65
CA GLN A 104 15.30 12.35 14.47
C GLN A 104 14.05 12.46 15.35
N TRP A 105 13.17 11.45 15.31
CA TRP A 105 11.88 11.50 16.01
C TRP A 105 11.96 11.12 17.48
N ARG A 106 13.01 10.41 17.88
CA ARG A 106 13.32 10.11 19.29
C ARG A 106 13.56 11.38 20.09
N GLN A 107 14.29 12.35 19.51
CA GLN A 107 14.55 13.65 20.13
C GLN A 107 13.27 14.49 20.27
N SER A 108 12.38 14.43 19.27
CA SER A 108 11.09 15.12 19.28
C SER A 108 10.08 14.49 20.25
N ALA A 109 10.11 13.17 20.44
CA ALA A 109 9.25 12.47 21.40
C ALA A 109 9.57 12.85 22.85
N PHE A 110 10.83 13.17 23.15
CA PHE A 110 11.27 13.63 24.48
C PHE A 110 10.84 15.07 24.80
N ASN A 111 10.54 15.89 23.78
CA ASN A 111 10.14 17.29 23.93
C ASN A 111 8.89 17.58 23.08
N PRO A 112 7.68 17.31 23.58
CA PRO A 112 6.42 17.51 22.85
C PRO A 112 6.13 18.97 22.44
N PHE A 113 6.98 19.94 22.82
CA PHE A 113 6.92 21.35 22.45
C PHE A 113 8.05 21.83 21.52
N ALA A 114 8.98 20.96 21.13
CA ALA A 114 10.11 21.32 20.27
C ALA A 114 9.84 21.01 18.79
N SER A 115 8.79 21.58 18.22
CA SER A 115 8.67 21.69 16.76
C SER A 115 9.16 23.07 16.31
N PRO A 116 9.89 23.20 15.18
CA PRO A 116 10.18 24.49 14.56
C PRO A 116 8.91 25.04 13.89
N GLY A 117 7.95 25.50 14.70
CA GLY A 117 6.65 25.97 14.23
C GLY A 117 6.03 26.96 15.21
N MET A 118 5.79 28.18 14.72
CA MET A 118 5.16 29.35 15.35
C MET A 118 4.25 29.04 16.56
N THR A 119 4.66 29.50 17.75
CA THR A 119 3.74 29.65 18.88
C THR A 119 3.22 31.10 18.93
N LEU A 120 1.90 31.24 18.78
CA LEU A 120 1.20 32.49 19.03
C LEU A 120 0.96 32.62 20.54
N GLY A 121 1.68 33.56 21.15
CA GLY A 121 1.35 34.28 22.39
C GLY A 121 0.83 33.50 23.60
N ALA A 122 1.67 33.34 24.62
CA ALA A 122 1.36 33.74 26.01
C ALA A 122 2.62 33.64 26.89
N SER A 123 2.87 34.71 27.62
CA SER A 123 4.03 35.02 28.45
C SER A 123 4.05 34.31 29.80
N SER A 124 5.23 33.87 30.25
CA SER A 124 5.76 34.13 31.61
C SER A 124 7.18 33.56 31.78
N GLY A 125 8.16 34.44 32.11
CA GLY A 125 9.45 34.01 32.68
C GLY A 125 10.77 34.57 32.11
N SER A 126 10.97 35.90 32.14
CA SER A 126 12.25 36.66 32.23
C SER A 126 13.39 36.51 31.18
N PRO A 127 14.21 37.57 30.98
CA PRO A 127 14.69 37.95 29.65
C PRO A 127 16.14 37.52 29.38
N ALA A 128 16.39 37.02 28.16
CA ALA A 128 17.68 37.21 27.51
C ALA A 128 17.58 38.45 26.62
N ALA A 129 18.49 39.40 26.78
CA ALA A 129 18.48 40.67 26.06
C ALA A 129 18.49 40.44 24.52
N PRO A 130 17.73 41.23 23.75
CA PRO A 130 17.75 41.10 22.29
C PRO A 130 19.09 41.61 21.75
N LEU A 131 19.81 40.74 21.04
CA LEU A 131 20.99 41.11 20.26
C LEU A 131 20.59 42.21 19.26
N SER A 132 21.47 43.19 19.09
CA SER A 132 21.25 44.32 18.21
C SER A 132 21.10 43.88 16.74
N ALA A 133 20.40 44.69 15.94
CA ALA A 133 20.25 44.42 14.51
C ALA A 133 21.59 44.31 13.77
N ALA A 134 22.66 44.90 14.31
CA ALA A 134 24.02 44.76 13.82
C ALA A 134 24.58 43.35 14.09
N GLU A 135 24.45 42.84 15.32
CA GLU A 135 24.89 41.49 15.70
C GLU A 135 24.12 40.38 14.98
N ALA A 136 22.81 40.57 14.79
CA ALA A 136 21.98 39.64 14.01
C ALA A 136 22.36 39.61 12.52
N ARG A 137 22.78 40.77 11.96
CA ARG A 137 23.24 40.88 10.57
C ARG A 137 24.64 40.29 10.41
N GLU A 138 25.51 40.46 11.39
CA GLU A 138 26.86 39.88 11.41
C GLU A 138 26.83 38.35 11.58
N ALA A 139 25.94 37.82 12.42
CA ALA A 139 25.72 36.38 12.57
C ALA A 139 25.16 35.74 11.28
N ARG A 140 24.34 36.48 10.51
CA ARG A 140 23.81 36.06 9.22
C ARG A 140 24.90 36.08 8.12
N LEU A 141 25.80 37.07 8.14
CA LEU A 141 26.97 37.08 7.25
C LEU A 141 27.99 35.98 7.58
N LYS A 142 28.21 35.66 8.86
CA LYS A 142 29.10 34.55 9.28
C LYS A 142 28.56 33.17 8.88
N ARG A 143 27.23 32.99 8.83
CA ARG A 143 26.60 31.76 8.29
C ARG A 143 26.69 31.65 6.77
N PHE A 144 26.71 32.77 6.04
CA PHE A 144 26.85 32.77 4.58
C PHE A 144 28.31 32.63 4.10
N ASN A 145 29.29 33.08 4.88
CA ASN A 145 30.72 32.94 4.54
C ASN A 145 31.36 31.60 4.95
N ASN A 146 30.68 30.77 5.74
CA ASN A 146 31.15 29.42 6.14
C ASN A 146 30.45 28.30 5.37
N VAL A 147 30.16 28.52 4.09
CA VAL A 147 30.05 27.43 3.12
C VAL A 147 31.40 27.31 2.43
N SER A 148 32.37 26.74 3.14
CA SER A 148 33.51 26.14 2.46
C SER A 148 33.03 24.82 1.88
N LEU A 149 32.93 24.80 0.56
CA LEU A 149 32.95 23.55 -0.20
C LEU A 149 34.18 22.74 0.26
N VAL A 150 33.98 21.43 0.46
CA VAL A 150 34.96 20.40 0.84
C VAL A 150 35.19 20.17 2.35
N PRO A 151 34.79 19.01 2.91
CA PRO A 151 35.45 18.45 4.08
C PRO A 151 36.81 17.84 3.67
N ASN A 152 37.87 18.46 4.16
CA ASN A 152 39.25 18.00 4.12
C ASN A 152 39.41 16.85 5.14
N ALA A 153 39.62 15.63 4.66
CA ALA A 153 40.02 14.48 5.48
C ALA A 153 41.55 14.30 5.36
N PRO A 154 42.27 13.96 6.45
CA PRO A 154 43.73 13.87 6.43
C PRO A 154 44.22 12.73 5.54
N VAL A 155 45.10 13.10 4.62
CA VAL A 155 45.86 12.22 3.73
C VAL A 155 46.87 11.40 4.56
N ALA A 156 46.70 10.09 4.60
CA ALA A 156 47.79 9.16 4.88
C ALA A 156 48.52 8.85 3.57
N ALA A 157 49.82 9.11 3.56
CA ALA A 157 50.74 8.87 2.44
C ALA A 157 51.01 7.36 2.24
N PRO A 158 51.55 6.95 1.07
CA PRO A 158 51.27 5.68 0.42
C PRO A 158 52.18 4.53 0.86
N ALA A 159 51.60 3.32 0.96
CA ALA A 159 52.37 2.08 0.92
C ALA A 159 52.59 1.65 -0.54
N ALA A 160 53.85 1.35 -0.84
CA ALA A 160 54.38 0.91 -2.13
C ALA A 160 53.91 -0.53 -2.50
N PRO A 161 54.14 -0.99 -3.74
CA PRO A 161 53.27 -1.88 -4.48
C PRO A 161 53.42 -3.35 -4.10
N VAL A 162 52.32 -4.09 -4.07
CA VAL A 162 52.33 -5.55 -4.02
C VAL A 162 51.97 -6.10 -5.39
N ALA A 163 52.87 -6.94 -5.88
CA ALA A 163 52.95 -7.51 -7.20
C ALA A 163 51.68 -8.25 -7.66
N ALA A 164 51.32 -7.99 -8.91
CA ALA A 164 50.44 -8.83 -9.70
C ALA A 164 51.04 -10.24 -9.83
N LYS A 165 50.18 -11.25 -9.61
CA LYS A 165 50.48 -12.64 -9.96
C LYS A 165 50.45 -12.79 -11.49
N PRO A 166 51.38 -13.56 -12.07
CA PRO A 166 51.61 -13.58 -13.52
C PRO A 166 50.54 -14.37 -14.27
N ALA A 167 50.19 -13.83 -15.44
CA ALA A 167 49.51 -14.53 -16.51
C ALA A 167 50.37 -15.70 -17.02
N VAL A 168 49.71 -16.80 -17.32
CA VAL A 168 50.27 -18.00 -17.94
C VAL A 168 50.68 -17.64 -19.39
N PRO A 169 51.92 -17.90 -19.82
CA PRO A 169 52.30 -17.74 -21.22
C PRO A 169 51.95 -18.99 -22.02
N ASP A 170 51.15 -18.81 -23.07
CA ASP A 170 50.96 -19.76 -24.14
C ASP A 170 52.31 -20.12 -24.77
N SER A 171 52.63 -21.41 -24.77
CA SER A 171 53.82 -21.97 -25.39
C SER A 171 53.63 -22.04 -26.91
N ASN A 172 54.38 -21.25 -27.69
CA ASN A 172 54.78 -21.61 -29.06
C ASN A 172 55.86 -20.67 -29.62
N THR A 173 57.09 -20.80 -29.11
CA THR A 173 58.29 -20.28 -29.80
C THR A 173 59.50 -21.14 -29.40
N VAL A 174 60.20 -21.71 -30.38
CA VAL A 174 61.45 -22.46 -30.14
C VAL A 174 62.61 -21.61 -30.66
N CYS A 175 63.61 -21.39 -29.82
CA CYS A 175 64.82 -20.66 -30.16
C CYS A 175 66.01 -21.63 -30.24
N ASP A 176 66.77 -21.57 -31.34
CA ASP A 176 67.94 -22.42 -31.58
C ASP A 176 69.20 -21.81 -30.91
N PRO A 177 69.90 -22.53 -30.02
CA PRO A 177 70.97 -21.97 -29.19
C PRO A 177 72.29 -21.65 -29.92
N ALA A 178 72.44 -21.97 -31.21
CA ALA A 178 73.67 -21.67 -31.95
C ALA A 178 73.66 -20.32 -32.70
N THR A 179 72.49 -19.74 -32.98
CA THR A 179 72.37 -18.57 -33.88
C THR A 179 71.50 -17.43 -33.33
N GLY A 180 70.81 -17.61 -32.21
CA GLY A 180 70.17 -16.51 -31.46
C GLY A 180 68.98 -15.85 -32.16
N ILE A 181 68.37 -16.49 -33.16
CA ILE A 181 67.18 -16.00 -33.85
C ILE A 181 66.00 -16.89 -33.47
N CYS A 182 64.92 -16.29 -32.95
CA CYS A 182 63.67 -16.99 -32.63
C CYS A 182 62.67 -16.83 -33.78
N ARG A 183 62.05 -17.92 -34.25
CA ARG A 183 60.97 -17.93 -35.25
C ARG A 183 59.72 -18.64 -34.71
N PRO A 184 58.50 -18.22 -35.11
CA PRO A 184 57.27 -19.00 -34.90
C PRO A 184 57.33 -20.32 -35.67
N LYS A 185 56.65 -21.35 -35.16
CA LYS A 185 56.62 -22.70 -35.72
C LYS A 185 55.79 -22.72 -37.01
N ASP A 186 56.45 -22.69 -38.16
CA ASP A 186 55.84 -23.00 -39.45
C ASP A 186 55.75 -24.53 -39.56
N ASP A 187 54.59 -25.09 -39.24
CA ASP A 187 54.25 -26.47 -39.60
C ASP A 187 53.60 -26.42 -41.00
N ASP A 188 54.44 -26.55 -42.04
CA ASP A 188 54.03 -26.93 -43.39
C ASP A 188 53.60 -28.41 -43.39
N GLU A 189 52.29 -28.67 -43.44
CA GLU A 189 51.72 -29.95 -43.88
C GLU A 189 50.76 -29.67 -45.04
N GLU A 190 51.21 -30.00 -46.25
CA GLU A 190 50.33 -30.25 -47.39
C GLU A 190 49.34 -31.37 -47.02
N MET A 191 48.03 -31.11 -47.03
CA MET A 191 47.06 -32.03 -47.66
C MET A 191 45.64 -31.48 -47.81
N LYS A 192 45.20 -31.53 -49.07
CA LYS A 192 43.85 -31.82 -49.60
C LYS A 192 42.75 -30.74 -49.51
N GLU A 193 42.39 -30.27 -50.70
CA GLU A 193 41.05 -29.80 -51.05
C GLU A 193 40.00 -30.86 -50.65
N GLU A 194 39.17 -30.53 -49.66
CA GLU A 194 37.83 -31.09 -49.52
C GLU A 194 36.87 -29.96 -49.13
N SER A 195 35.79 -29.86 -49.90
CA SER A 195 34.68 -28.94 -49.71
C SER A 195 34.02 -29.16 -48.34
N GLY A 196 34.39 -28.35 -47.34
CA GLY A 196 33.82 -28.37 -46.00
C GLY A 196 32.81 -27.25 -45.80
N GLU A 197 31.53 -27.62 -45.78
CA GLU A 197 30.41 -26.82 -45.30
C GLU A 197 30.68 -26.43 -43.83
N LEU A 198 30.84 -25.13 -43.55
CA LEU A 198 31.17 -24.61 -42.22
C LEU A 198 30.00 -24.83 -41.25
N GLY A 199 30.21 -25.69 -40.25
CA GLY A 199 29.26 -25.94 -39.17
C GLY A 199 29.09 -24.73 -38.23
N PRO A 200 27.91 -24.59 -37.58
CA PRO A 200 27.63 -23.48 -36.68
C PRO A 200 28.57 -23.47 -35.46
N PRO A 201 28.81 -22.29 -34.84
CA PRO A 201 29.67 -22.17 -33.67
C PRO A 201 29.20 -23.07 -32.52
N PRO A 202 30.11 -23.54 -31.66
CA PRO A 202 29.78 -24.47 -30.59
C PRO A 202 28.86 -23.79 -29.57
N VAL A 203 27.61 -24.25 -29.54
CA VAL A 203 26.61 -23.90 -28.52
C VAL A 203 26.56 -25.07 -27.53
N ASN A 204 26.31 -24.81 -26.25
CA ASN A 204 26.19 -25.89 -25.26
C ASN A 204 25.01 -26.81 -25.63
N GLU A 205 25.31 -28.03 -26.07
CA GLU A 205 24.34 -28.99 -26.59
C GLU A 205 23.33 -29.45 -25.52
N GLU A 206 23.72 -29.45 -24.24
CA GLU A 206 22.82 -29.82 -23.13
C GLU A 206 21.70 -28.78 -22.96
N LEU A 207 22.05 -27.49 -22.96
CA LEU A 207 21.10 -26.40 -22.86
C LEU A 207 20.23 -26.29 -24.11
N LEU A 208 20.80 -26.54 -25.29
CA LEU A 208 20.07 -26.59 -26.55
C LEU A 208 19.02 -27.70 -26.55
N THR A 209 19.36 -28.87 -26.01
CA THR A 209 18.43 -30.00 -25.90
C THR A 209 17.30 -29.69 -24.92
N GLN A 210 17.60 -29.06 -23.77
CA GLN A 210 16.58 -28.62 -22.81
C GLN A 210 15.60 -27.60 -23.41
N LEU A 211 16.09 -26.62 -24.17
CA LEU A 211 15.23 -25.65 -24.85
C LEU A 211 14.33 -26.30 -25.91
N LYS A 212 14.84 -27.31 -26.63
CA LYS A 212 14.04 -28.11 -27.58
C LYS A 212 12.99 -28.95 -26.89
N GLU A 213 13.32 -29.57 -25.76
CA GLU A 213 12.36 -30.34 -24.94
C GLU A 213 11.24 -29.45 -24.39
N MET A 214 11.53 -28.18 -24.12
CA MET A 214 10.54 -27.16 -23.74
C MET A 214 9.71 -26.63 -24.92
N GLY A 215 10.01 -27.05 -26.15
CA GLY A 215 9.25 -26.72 -27.36
C GLY A 215 9.73 -25.47 -28.11
N PHE A 216 10.92 -24.96 -27.81
CA PHE A 216 11.51 -23.85 -28.57
C PHE A 216 12.22 -24.36 -29.84
N ASP A 217 12.09 -23.59 -30.93
CA ASP A 217 12.70 -23.92 -32.21
C ASP A 217 14.25 -23.92 -32.15
N ASP A 218 14.92 -24.74 -32.96
CA ASP A 218 16.38 -24.90 -32.91
C ASP A 218 17.12 -23.58 -33.23
N LEU A 219 16.62 -22.80 -34.20
CA LEU A 219 17.25 -21.53 -34.59
C LEU A 219 17.12 -20.49 -33.49
N ARG A 220 15.93 -20.39 -32.89
CA ARG A 220 15.63 -19.50 -31.77
C ARG A 220 16.46 -19.85 -30.54
N SER A 221 16.55 -21.14 -30.24
CA SER A 221 17.33 -21.67 -29.11
C SER A 221 18.82 -21.40 -29.27
N ARG A 222 19.38 -21.59 -30.48
CA ARG A 222 20.77 -21.26 -30.79
C ARG A 222 21.03 -19.75 -30.73
N LYS A 223 20.12 -18.92 -31.25
CA LYS A 223 20.24 -17.45 -31.20
C LYS A 223 20.21 -16.95 -29.75
N ALA A 224 19.32 -17.49 -28.92
CA ALA A 224 19.24 -17.18 -27.49
C ALA A 224 20.52 -17.58 -26.74
N LEU A 225 21.05 -18.77 -27.00
CA LEU A 225 22.28 -19.25 -26.35
C LEU A 225 23.53 -18.48 -26.80
N LEU A 226 23.58 -18.04 -28.06
CA LEU A 226 24.64 -17.17 -28.58
C LEU A 226 24.53 -15.74 -28.03
N ALA A 227 23.32 -15.21 -27.83
CA ALA A 227 23.11 -13.89 -27.26
C ALA A 227 23.36 -13.83 -25.74
N THR A 228 23.25 -14.97 -25.05
CA THR A 228 23.44 -15.10 -23.59
C THR A 228 24.78 -15.74 -23.23
N ASP A 229 25.70 -15.91 -24.19
CA ASP A 229 27.04 -16.52 -24.02
C ASP A 229 27.01 -17.87 -23.28
N ASN A 230 25.98 -18.70 -23.51
CA ASN A 230 25.75 -19.99 -22.84
C ASN A 230 25.68 -19.93 -21.30
N GLN A 231 25.31 -18.79 -20.69
CA GLN A 231 25.39 -18.58 -19.23
C GLN A 231 24.29 -19.29 -18.40
N GLY A 232 23.21 -19.77 -19.02
CA GLY A 232 22.20 -20.59 -18.33
C GLY A 232 20.85 -20.69 -19.05
N LEU A 233 20.08 -21.73 -18.72
CA LEU A 233 18.77 -22.00 -19.33
C LEU A 233 17.76 -20.85 -19.11
N GLU A 234 17.66 -20.35 -17.88
CA GLU A 234 16.69 -19.31 -17.52
C GLU A 234 16.94 -17.98 -18.24
N LEU A 235 18.21 -17.61 -18.43
CA LEU A 235 18.60 -16.41 -19.17
C LEU A 235 18.23 -16.55 -20.66
N ALA A 236 18.42 -17.74 -21.24
CA ALA A 236 18.03 -18.01 -22.61
C ALA A 236 16.50 -17.97 -22.79
N ILE A 237 15.73 -18.51 -21.84
CA ILE A 237 14.26 -18.43 -21.85
C ILE A 237 13.79 -16.98 -21.72
N ASN A 238 14.39 -16.20 -20.82
CA ASN A 238 14.02 -14.80 -20.62
C ASN A 238 14.34 -13.97 -21.87
N TRP A 239 15.52 -14.14 -22.46
CA TRP A 239 15.89 -13.49 -23.71
C TRP A 239 14.90 -13.85 -24.84
N LEU A 240 14.49 -15.12 -24.91
CA LEU A 240 13.56 -15.59 -25.92
C LEU A 240 12.15 -15.01 -25.73
N GLY A 241 11.72 -14.81 -24.48
CA GLY A 241 10.46 -14.14 -24.15
C GLY A 241 10.47 -12.65 -24.53
N ASP A 242 11.59 -11.97 -24.31
CA ASP A 242 11.75 -10.54 -24.62
C ASP A 242 11.80 -10.26 -26.14
N HIS A 243 12.24 -11.24 -26.94
CA HIS A 243 12.46 -11.09 -28.39
C HIS A 243 11.47 -11.92 -29.23
N GLN A 244 10.41 -12.49 -28.63
CA GLN A 244 9.48 -13.41 -29.31
C GLN A 244 8.73 -12.80 -30.51
N ASP A 245 8.57 -11.48 -30.52
CA ASP A 245 7.83 -10.70 -31.53
C ASP A 245 8.75 -10.08 -32.59
N ASP A 246 10.06 -10.32 -32.51
CA ASP A 246 11.05 -9.77 -33.44
C ASP A 246 11.00 -10.50 -34.79
N ALA A 247 10.84 -9.75 -35.88
CA ALA A 247 10.70 -10.31 -37.23
C ALA A 247 11.95 -11.07 -37.71
N ASP A 248 13.12 -10.81 -37.12
CA ASP A 248 14.40 -11.43 -37.44
C ASP A 248 14.73 -12.65 -36.55
N ILE A 249 13.85 -13.03 -35.61
CA ILE A 249 14.11 -14.15 -34.69
C ILE A 249 14.12 -15.52 -35.41
N ASP A 250 13.37 -15.62 -36.52
CA ASP A 250 13.31 -16.80 -37.37
C ASP A 250 14.27 -16.74 -38.56
N GLU A 251 15.02 -15.64 -38.72
CA GLU A 251 16.01 -15.53 -39.80
C GLU A 251 17.22 -16.42 -39.50
N PRO A 252 17.67 -17.24 -40.48
CA PRO A 252 18.90 -18.02 -40.36
C PRO A 252 20.08 -17.11 -40.06
N ILE A 253 20.91 -17.51 -39.08
CA ILE A 253 22.07 -16.73 -38.64
C ILE A 253 23.03 -16.56 -39.83
N LYS A 254 23.14 -15.34 -40.35
CA LYS A 254 24.08 -14.99 -41.42
C LYS A 254 25.47 -14.82 -40.81
N PHE A 255 26.27 -15.87 -40.86
CA PHE A 255 27.67 -15.81 -40.44
C PHE A 255 28.48 -15.04 -41.49
N VAL A 256 28.72 -13.76 -41.24
CA VAL A 256 29.65 -12.98 -42.06
C VAL A 256 31.06 -13.26 -41.57
N ASP A 257 31.82 -13.95 -42.39
CA ASP A 257 33.24 -14.19 -42.20
C ASP A 257 33.97 -12.83 -42.24
N LEU A 258 34.33 -12.28 -41.07
CA LEU A 258 35.05 -11.00 -40.96
C LEU A 258 36.42 -11.02 -41.66
N SER A 259 36.88 -12.19 -42.10
CA SER A 259 38.09 -12.38 -42.89
C SER A 259 37.91 -12.12 -44.40
N LYS A 260 36.66 -12.04 -44.89
CA LYS A 260 36.33 -11.87 -46.33
C LYS A 260 35.45 -10.66 -46.65
N THR A 261 35.37 -9.67 -45.77
CA THR A 261 34.92 -8.35 -46.21
C THR A 261 36.01 -7.76 -47.10
N ALA A 262 35.72 -7.59 -48.39
CA ALA A 262 36.55 -6.77 -49.27
C ALA A 262 36.93 -5.47 -48.54
N PRO A 263 38.19 -5.01 -48.61
CA PRO A 263 38.64 -3.88 -47.82
C PRO A 263 37.69 -2.71 -48.09
N THR A 264 36.97 -2.29 -47.05
CA THR A 264 36.16 -1.08 -47.13
C THR A 264 37.15 0.01 -47.47
N ARG A 265 36.97 0.62 -48.65
CA ARG A 265 37.84 1.68 -49.19
C ARG A 265 38.22 2.59 -48.03
N GLU A 266 39.48 2.54 -47.60
CA GLU A 266 39.91 3.26 -46.42
C GLU A 266 39.64 4.74 -46.68
N LEU A 267 38.68 5.29 -45.92
CA LEU A 267 38.41 6.73 -45.98
C LEU A 267 39.73 7.44 -45.74
N THR A 268 40.03 8.40 -46.62
CA THR A 268 41.23 9.20 -46.51
C THR A 268 41.32 9.79 -45.10
N PRO A 269 42.52 10.03 -44.55
CA PRO A 269 42.67 10.55 -43.19
C PRO A 269 41.86 11.85 -42.96
N GLU A 270 41.66 12.63 -44.02
CA GLU A 270 40.83 13.83 -44.05
C GLU A 270 39.33 13.54 -43.92
N GLU A 271 38.80 12.54 -44.64
CA GLU A 271 37.39 12.13 -44.52
C GLU A 271 37.09 11.46 -43.16
N LYS A 272 38.06 10.76 -42.56
CA LYS A 272 37.93 10.22 -41.20
C LYS A 272 37.89 11.33 -40.16
N ALA A 273 38.74 12.36 -40.29
CA ALA A 273 38.71 13.52 -39.43
C ALA A 273 37.38 14.29 -39.54
N ALA A 274 36.88 14.49 -40.77
CA ALA A 274 35.59 15.15 -41.01
C ALA A 274 34.41 14.38 -40.38
N LYS A 275 34.38 13.05 -40.48
CA LYS A 275 33.34 12.22 -39.83
C LYS A 275 33.44 12.23 -38.31
N VAL A 276 34.65 12.30 -37.74
CA VAL A 276 34.83 12.43 -36.30
C VAL A 276 34.34 13.79 -35.80
N GLU A 277 34.59 14.87 -36.54
CA GLU A 277 34.04 16.19 -36.23
C GLU A 277 32.51 16.22 -36.35
N GLU A 278 31.95 15.61 -37.40
CA GLU A 278 30.50 15.48 -37.58
C GLU A 278 29.86 14.70 -36.42
N LEU A 279 30.48 13.59 -35.99
CA LEU A 279 30.02 12.80 -34.85
C LEU A 279 30.11 13.57 -33.53
N LYS A 280 31.19 14.33 -33.32
CA LYS A 280 31.34 15.21 -32.15
C LYS A 280 30.27 16.29 -32.13
N ALA A 281 30.04 16.97 -33.26
CA ALA A 281 28.99 17.97 -33.41
C ALA A 281 27.58 17.38 -33.16
N ARG A 282 27.33 16.15 -33.63
CA ARG A 282 26.07 15.44 -33.37
C ARG A 282 25.88 15.08 -31.90
N ILE A 283 26.95 14.66 -31.21
CA ILE A 283 26.92 14.37 -29.78
C ILE A 283 26.68 15.64 -28.97
N GLU A 284 27.33 16.75 -29.33
CA GLU A 284 27.18 18.04 -28.66
C GLU A 284 25.78 18.62 -28.85
N LYS A 285 25.23 18.56 -30.07
CA LYS A 285 23.84 18.93 -30.34
C LYS A 285 22.84 18.11 -29.51
N LYS A 286 23.07 16.78 -29.41
CA LYS A 286 22.21 15.87 -28.61
C LYS A 286 22.40 16.03 -27.09
N ARG A 287 23.53 16.60 -26.64
CA ARG A 287 23.74 16.98 -25.23
C ARG A 287 23.04 18.30 -24.92
N ALA A 288 23.15 19.29 -25.81
CA ALA A 288 22.46 20.58 -25.69
C ALA A 288 20.93 20.41 -25.68
N GLU A 289 20.39 19.57 -26.56
CA GLU A 289 18.95 19.25 -26.60
C GLU A 289 18.46 18.59 -25.31
N ARG A 290 19.24 17.65 -24.74
CA ARG A 290 18.92 17.05 -23.44
C ARG A 290 18.98 18.06 -22.30
N GLU A 291 19.95 18.97 -22.31
CA GLU A 291 20.06 20.02 -21.29
C GLU A 291 18.89 21.02 -21.37
N GLU A 292 18.40 21.35 -22.56
CA GLU A 292 17.20 22.18 -22.75
C GLU A 292 15.93 21.46 -22.29
N GLN A 293 15.81 20.16 -22.58
CA GLN A 293 14.72 19.33 -22.11
C GLN A 293 14.68 19.27 -20.57
N GLU A 294 15.82 19.05 -19.93
CA GLU A 294 15.94 19.06 -18.47
C GLU A 294 15.56 20.43 -17.87
N LYS A 295 15.93 21.54 -18.52
CA LYS A 295 15.52 22.89 -18.09
C LYS A 295 14.01 23.12 -18.24
N LEU A 296 13.39 22.58 -19.29
CA LEU A 296 11.94 22.62 -19.48
C LEU A 296 11.23 21.78 -18.42
N ASP A 297 11.72 20.57 -18.15
CA ASP A 297 11.17 19.68 -17.13
C ASP A 297 11.29 20.30 -15.73
N GLN A 298 12.42 20.96 -15.43
CA GLN A 298 12.58 21.72 -14.19
C GLN A 298 11.59 22.90 -14.10
N ARG A 299 11.39 23.67 -15.18
CA ARG A 299 10.42 24.77 -15.20
C ARG A 299 8.98 24.28 -15.04
N THR A 300 8.62 23.16 -15.68
CA THR A 300 7.28 22.59 -15.58
C THR A 300 7.01 22.01 -14.20
N ASN A 301 7.99 21.34 -13.58
CA ASN A 301 7.86 20.84 -12.21
C ASN A 301 7.78 21.98 -11.19
N GLU A 302 8.55 23.06 -11.37
CA GLU A 302 8.46 24.25 -10.52
C GLU A 302 7.11 24.98 -10.71
N LEU A 303 6.58 25.00 -11.93
CA LEU A 303 5.25 25.56 -12.21
C LEU A 303 4.15 24.73 -11.54
N LYS A 304 4.20 23.39 -11.68
CA LYS A 304 3.28 22.46 -11.02
C LYS A 304 3.28 22.63 -9.50
N ARG A 305 4.47 22.73 -8.89
CA ARG A 305 4.63 23.00 -7.45
C ARG A 305 3.92 24.28 -7.01
N ARG A 306 3.95 25.33 -7.84
CA ARG A 306 3.27 26.61 -7.55
C ARG A 306 1.76 26.52 -7.73
N THR A 307 1.30 25.84 -8.78
CA THR A 307 -0.13 25.75 -9.11
C THR A 307 -0.90 24.77 -8.22
N GLU A 308 -0.27 23.67 -7.82
CA GLU A 308 -0.92 22.62 -7.01
C GLU A 308 -1.26 23.10 -5.58
N GLY A 309 -0.43 23.99 -5.02
CA GLY A 309 -0.70 24.62 -3.72
C GLY A 309 -1.87 25.61 -3.74
N GLN A 310 -2.00 26.38 -4.83
CA GLN A 310 -3.03 27.43 -4.95
C GLN A 310 -4.40 26.83 -5.31
N GLY A 311 -4.46 25.90 -6.27
CA GLY A 311 -5.73 25.29 -6.70
C GLY A 311 -6.36 24.35 -5.65
N MET A 312 -5.55 23.68 -4.83
CA MET A 312 -6.09 22.88 -3.72
C MET A 312 -6.63 23.74 -2.58
N GLN A 313 -6.08 24.93 -2.34
CA GLN A 313 -6.60 25.84 -1.31
C GLN A 313 -7.92 26.46 -1.76
N GLU A 314 -7.99 26.98 -3.00
CA GLU A 314 -9.22 27.56 -3.53
C GLU A 314 -10.38 26.53 -3.61
N SER A 315 -10.11 25.31 -4.10
CA SER A 315 -11.13 24.26 -4.14
C SER A 315 -11.55 23.78 -2.74
N ARG A 316 -10.63 23.70 -1.79
CA ARG A 316 -10.94 23.34 -0.39
C ARG A 316 -11.76 24.43 0.30
N GLU A 317 -11.41 25.69 0.10
CA GLU A 317 -12.16 26.84 0.63
C GLU A 317 -13.57 26.92 0.02
N GLU A 318 -13.72 26.62 -1.27
CA GLU A 318 -15.00 26.58 -1.95
C GLU A 318 -15.90 25.44 -1.42
N ILE A 319 -15.34 24.25 -1.23
CA ILE A 319 -16.03 23.12 -0.61
C ILE A 319 -16.44 23.45 0.83
N GLU A 320 -15.54 24.06 1.61
CA GLU A 320 -15.82 24.44 3.00
C GLU A 320 -16.88 25.54 3.09
N ALA A 321 -16.88 26.50 2.17
CA ALA A 321 -17.91 27.54 2.08
C ALA A 321 -19.29 26.95 1.74
N ILE A 322 -19.36 25.96 0.84
CA ILE A 322 -20.60 25.23 0.52
C ILE A 322 -21.09 24.46 1.75
N GLN A 323 -20.21 23.76 2.46
CA GLN A 323 -20.56 23.04 3.68
C GLN A 323 -21.08 23.96 4.78
N ARG A 324 -20.47 25.14 4.98
CA ARG A 324 -20.93 26.14 5.96
C ARG A 324 -22.31 26.68 5.60
N LYS A 325 -22.61 26.90 4.31
CA LYS A 325 -23.94 27.34 3.87
C LYS A 325 -25.01 26.29 4.15
N ILE A 326 -24.75 25.02 3.84
CA ILE A 326 -25.67 23.91 4.12
C ILE A 326 -25.90 23.77 5.63
N ALA A 327 -24.86 23.88 6.45
CA ALA A 327 -24.98 23.82 7.90
C ALA A 327 -25.80 24.98 8.47
N ALA A 328 -25.60 26.21 7.97
CA ALA A 328 -26.36 27.38 8.38
C ALA A 328 -27.84 27.27 8.02
N GLU A 329 -28.17 26.73 6.84
CA GLU A 329 -29.54 26.50 6.41
C GLU A 329 -30.21 25.42 7.26
N LYS A 330 -29.50 24.33 7.58
CA LYS A 330 -29.98 23.29 8.50
C LYS A 330 -30.29 23.84 9.89
N MET A 331 -29.39 24.65 10.45
CA MET A 331 -29.60 25.29 11.76
C MET A 331 -30.81 26.24 11.78
N LYS A 332 -31.08 26.94 10.66
CA LYS A 332 -32.29 27.77 10.53
C LYS A 332 -33.55 26.91 10.53
N LYS A 333 -33.54 25.81 9.78
CA LYS A 333 -34.66 24.86 9.72
C LYS A 333 -34.95 24.22 11.08
N ASP A 334 -33.92 23.74 11.76
CA ASP A 334 -34.05 23.13 13.09
C ASP A 334 -34.60 24.15 14.11
N LYS A 335 -34.18 25.42 14.03
CA LYS A 335 -34.71 26.50 14.87
C LYS A 335 -36.17 26.82 14.58
N GLU A 336 -36.60 26.78 13.32
CA GLU A 336 -38.01 26.96 12.93
C GLU A 336 -38.89 25.79 13.38
N ASP A 337 -38.41 24.56 13.22
CA ASP A 337 -39.11 23.35 13.66
C ASP A 337 -39.24 23.32 15.19
N ALA A 338 -38.18 23.68 15.93
CA ALA A 338 -38.25 23.84 17.38
C ALA A 338 -39.23 24.94 17.82
N LYS A 339 -39.31 26.05 17.06
CA LYS A 339 -40.30 27.10 17.32
C LYS A 339 -41.73 26.60 17.08
N ARG A 340 -41.95 25.85 16.00
CA ARG A 340 -43.24 25.24 15.65
C ARG A 340 -43.67 24.23 16.70
N GLU A 341 -42.75 23.38 17.18
CA GLU A 341 -43.02 22.42 18.25
C GLU A 341 -43.34 23.12 19.57
N ARG A 342 -42.58 24.16 19.94
CA ARG A 342 -42.85 24.97 21.14
C ARG A 342 -44.22 25.65 21.06
N GLU A 343 -44.61 26.16 19.89
CA GLU A 343 -45.93 26.74 19.69
C GLU A 343 -47.04 25.69 19.79
N ARG A 344 -46.81 24.48 19.27
CA ARG A 344 -47.74 23.34 19.39
C ARG A 344 -47.95 22.94 20.85
N LEU A 345 -46.85 22.81 21.61
CA LEU A 345 -46.90 22.54 23.05
C LEU A 345 -47.62 23.65 23.82
N ARG A 346 -47.37 24.92 23.45
CA ARG A 346 -48.05 26.07 24.06
C ARG A 346 -49.56 26.04 23.82
N LYS A 347 -49.99 25.76 22.58
CA LYS A 347 -51.42 25.61 22.24
C LYS A 347 -52.05 24.43 22.99
N GLN A 348 -51.34 23.32 23.12
CA GLN A 348 -51.82 22.16 23.87
C GLN A 348 -51.97 22.46 25.37
N LEU A 349 -51.00 23.17 25.97
CA LEU A 349 -51.09 23.65 27.35
C LEU A 349 -52.23 24.66 27.54
N GLU A 350 -52.48 25.53 26.56
CA GLU A 350 -53.57 26.50 26.60
C GLU A 350 -54.94 25.82 26.53
N MET A 351 -55.09 24.80 25.66
CA MET A 351 -56.29 23.98 25.57
C MET A 351 -56.56 23.19 26.85
N ASP A 352 -55.54 22.54 27.43
CA ASP A 352 -55.63 21.83 28.72
C ASP A 352 -55.95 22.81 29.86
N LYS A 353 -55.34 24.00 29.89
CA LYS A 353 -55.66 25.05 30.88
C LYS A 353 -57.11 25.54 30.75
N ARG A 354 -57.62 25.72 29.53
CA ARG A 354 -59.01 26.09 29.26
C ARG A 354 -59.98 24.97 29.67
N GLU A 355 -59.63 23.71 29.43
CA GLU A 355 -60.42 22.55 29.90
C GLU A 355 -60.49 22.49 31.42
N ARG A 356 -59.37 22.73 32.12
CA ARG A 356 -59.33 22.78 33.59
C ARG A 356 -60.15 23.95 34.15
N GLN A 357 -60.12 25.12 33.51
CA GLN A 357 -60.96 26.26 33.89
C GLN A 357 -62.44 25.96 33.69
N ALA A 358 -62.81 25.28 32.59
CA ALA A 358 -64.19 24.84 32.34
C ALA A 358 -64.67 23.76 33.32
N ARG A 359 -63.75 22.94 33.86
CA ARG A 359 -64.04 21.89 34.86
C ARG A 359 -63.78 22.30 36.32
N GLY A 360 -63.58 23.58 36.60
CA GLY A 360 -63.40 24.07 37.97
C GLY A 360 -62.17 23.51 38.70
N GLY A 361 -61.11 23.11 37.98
CA GLY A 361 -59.82 22.71 38.55
C GLY A 361 -59.63 21.23 38.91
N ARG A 362 -60.57 20.32 38.55
CA ARG A 362 -60.38 18.87 38.74
C ARG A 362 -59.99 18.15 37.43
N LEU A 363 -58.91 17.36 37.48
CA LEU A 363 -58.45 16.49 36.40
C LEU A 363 -59.31 15.22 36.35
N GLY A 364 -59.77 14.83 35.15
CA GLY A 364 -60.47 13.57 34.92
C GLY A 364 -59.51 12.52 34.39
N GLY A 365 -59.19 11.54 35.23
CA GLY A 365 -58.51 10.28 34.89
C GLY A 365 -58.83 9.24 35.96
N PRO A 366 -58.90 7.93 35.63
CA PRO A 366 -59.18 6.90 36.63
C PRO A 366 -58.11 6.91 37.73
N PRO A 367 -58.46 6.55 38.98
CA PRO A 367 -57.52 6.59 40.11
C PRO A 367 -56.32 5.70 39.81
N ILE A 368 -55.12 6.26 39.91
CA ILE A 368 -53.90 5.46 39.97
C ILE A 368 -53.77 5.08 41.44
N ASP A 369 -54.07 3.81 41.76
CA ASP A 369 -53.76 3.22 43.05
C ASP A 369 -52.23 3.14 43.20
N VAL A 370 -51.66 4.11 43.91
CA VAL A 370 -50.24 4.08 44.28
C VAL A 370 -50.13 3.20 45.53
N ALA A 371 -49.96 1.89 45.33
CA ALA A 371 -49.53 1.00 46.40
C ALA A 371 -48.08 1.38 46.83
N PRO A 372 -47.77 1.44 48.13
CA PRO A 372 -46.41 1.73 48.58
C PRO A 372 -45.47 0.58 48.19
N ILE A 373 -44.49 0.87 47.33
CA ILE A 373 -43.42 -0.07 47.01
C ILE A 373 -42.41 -0.03 48.15
N ASP A 374 -42.31 -1.15 48.87
CA ASP A 374 -41.32 -1.42 49.89
C ASP A 374 -39.91 -1.41 49.26
N VAL A 375 -39.04 -0.52 49.75
CA VAL A 375 -37.68 -0.34 49.26
C VAL A 375 -36.77 -1.30 50.01
N SER A 376 -36.73 -2.56 49.56
CA SER A 376 -35.69 -3.49 49.96
C SER A 376 -34.53 -3.44 48.96
N SER A 377 -33.41 -2.92 49.45
CA SER A 377 -32.14 -2.74 48.77
C SER A 377 -31.61 -4.05 48.17
N LYS A 378 -31.81 -4.25 46.87
CA LYS A 378 -30.96 -5.14 46.06
C LYS A 378 -29.98 -4.27 45.27
N LYS A 379 -28.70 -4.45 45.60
CA LYS A 379 -27.53 -3.95 44.89
C LYS A 379 -27.62 -4.38 43.41
N VAL A 380 -27.82 -3.43 42.51
CA VAL A 380 -27.70 -3.62 41.07
C VAL A 380 -26.37 -3.00 40.64
N GLU A 381 -25.52 -3.84 40.09
CA GLU A 381 -24.26 -3.46 39.44
C GLU A 381 -24.55 -2.57 38.22
N GLU A 382 -23.65 -1.60 38.00
CA GLU A 382 -23.72 -0.67 36.87
C GLU A 382 -23.60 -1.41 35.53
N GLU A 383 -24.72 -1.54 34.81
CA GLU A 383 -24.68 -1.84 33.38
C GLU A 383 -24.66 -0.55 32.54
N LYS A 384 -23.57 -0.41 31.78
CA LYS A 384 -23.37 0.61 30.75
C LYS A 384 -24.55 0.62 29.76
N LYS A 385 -25.15 1.79 29.58
CA LYS A 385 -26.22 2.06 28.59
C LYS A 385 -25.81 1.63 27.18
N LYS A 386 -26.36 0.50 26.69
CA LYS A 386 -26.42 0.17 25.26
C LYS A 386 -27.64 0.86 24.64
N SER A 387 -27.46 1.40 23.43
CA SER A 387 -28.53 1.91 22.56
C SER A 387 -29.69 0.91 22.41
N PRO A 388 -30.94 1.36 22.17
CA PRO A 388 -32.10 0.49 22.14
C PRO A 388 -31.89 -0.67 21.15
N VAL A 389 -31.97 -1.90 21.65
CA VAL A 389 -31.80 -3.13 20.87
C VAL A 389 -33.00 -3.23 19.93
N LEU A 390 -32.80 -2.95 18.63
CA LEU A 390 -33.82 -3.17 17.61
C LEU A 390 -34.26 -4.64 17.65
N THR A 391 -35.56 -4.87 17.54
CA THR A 391 -36.13 -6.22 17.48
C THR A 391 -35.60 -6.99 16.26
N PRO A 392 -35.53 -8.33 16.28
CA PRO A 392 -35.07 -9.12 15.14
C PRO A 392 -35.81 -8.80 13.83
N LYS A 393 -37.12 -8.55 13.89
CA LYS A 393 -37.95 -8.14 12.74
C LYS A 393 -37.54 -6.76 12.19
N GLU A 394 -37.24 -5.78 13.06
CA GLU A 394 -36.76 -4.46 12.63
C GLU A 394 -35.35 -4.53 12.02
N GLN A 395 -34.48 -5.40 12.55
CA GLN A 395 -33.15 -5.63 12.00
C GLN A 395 -33.21 -6.21 10.59
N ILE A 396 -34.12 -7.14 10.33
CA ILE A 396 -34.39 -7.70 8.99
C ILE A 396 -34.76 -6.58 8.02
N VAL A 397 -35.75 -5.74 8.36
CA VAL A 397 -36.21 -4.64 7.50
C VAL A 397 -35.07 -3.64 7.24
N LYS A 398 -34.32 -3.29 8.28
CA LYS A 398 -33.16 -2.39 8.17
C LYS A 398 -32.11 -2.95 7.21
N ASN A 399 -31.72 -4.23 7.37
CA ASN A 399 -30.70 -4.86 6.55
C ASN A 399 -31.14 -5.01 5.08
N VAL A 400 -32.40 -5.39 4.84
CA VAL A 400 -32.99 -5.40 3.49
C VAL A 400 -32.97 -3.99 2.87
N GLY A 401 -33.31 -2.96 3.67
CA GLY A 401 -33.23 -1.56 3.25
C GLY A 401 -31.82 -1.10 2.89
N ILE A 402 -30.78 -1.59 3.58
CA ILE A 402 -29.39 -1.32 3.23
C ILE A 402 -29.01 -2.03 1.92
N LEU A 403 -29.37 -3.31 1.77
CA LEU A 403 -29.10 -4.08 0.56
C LEU A 403 -29.74 -3.46 -0.70
N LYS A 404 -30.93 -2.84 -0.56
CA LYS A 404 -31.60 -2.11 -1.64
C LYS A 404 -30.82 -0.88 -2.15
N LYS A 405 -29.88 -0.33 -1.37
CA LYS A 405 -29.06 0.82 -1.78
C LYS A 405 -27.96 0.43 -2.78
N TYR A 406 -27.56 -0.84 -2.81
CA TYR A 406 -26.55 -1.36 -3.73
C TYR A 406 -27.12 -1.55 -5.14
N ARG A 407 -27.31 -0.45 -5.87
CA ARG A 407 -27.86 -0.43 -7.23
C ARG A 407 -26.80 -0.55 -8.34
N VAL A 408 -25.57 -0.16 -8.06
CA VAL A 408 -24.47 -0.26 -9.02
C VAL A 408 -24.19 -1.75 -9.28
N GLY A 409 -24.21 -2.17 -10.54
CA GLY A 409 -23.87 -3.55 -10.93
C GLY A 409 -24.92 -4.63 -10.61
N ASN A 410 -26.14 -4.28 -10.17
CA ASN A 410 -27.15 -5.22 -9.69
C ASN A 410 -26.69 -6.11 -8.50
N ASP A 411 -25.65 -5.69 -7.77
CA ASP A 411 -25.09 -6.45 -6.67
C ASP A 411 -26.10 -6.65 -5.53
N GLY A 412 -26.88 -5.60 -5.20
CA GLY A 412 -27.94 -5.68 -4.19
C GLY A 412 -29.08 -6.64 -4.56
N LEU A 413 -29.52 -6.64 -5.82
CA LEU A 413 -30.53 -7.58 -6.32
C LEU A 413 -30.01 -9.02 -6.27
N THR A 414 -28.75 -9.22 -6.64
CA THR A 414 -28.09 -10.53 -6.62
C THR A 414 -27.95 -11.07 -5.20
N ALA A 415 -27.60 -10.19 -4.24
CA ALA A 415 -27.52 -10.50 -2.82
C ALA A 415 -28.88 -10.91 -2.25
N LEU A 416 -29.92 -10.12 -2.53
CA LEU A 416 -31.29 -10.38 -2.06
C LEU A 416 -31.83 -11.70 -2.62
N LYS A 417 -31.59 -11.99 -3.91
CA LYS A 417 -31.95 -13.28 -4.52
C LYS A 417 -31.21 -14.45 -3.86
N THR A 418 -29.92 -14.29 -3.57
CA THR A 418 -29.10 -15.32 -2.92
C THR A 418 -29.57 -15.59 -1.49
N LEU A 419 -29.84 -14.54 -0.71
CA LEU A 419 -30.41 -14.63 0.64
C LEU A 419 -31.79 -15.28 0.63
N ASN A 420 -32.64 -14.96 -0.37
CA ASN A 420 -33.96 -15.57 -0.52
C ASN A 420 -33.87 -17.08 -0.78
N VAL A 421 -32.85 -17.55 -1.51
CA VAL A 421 -32.62 -19.00 -1.70
C VAL A 421 -32.26 -19.67 -0.38
N TYR A 422 -31.41 -19.05 0.45
CA TYR A 422 -31.06 -19.61 1.76
C TYR A 422 -32.27 -19.70 2.69
N VAL A 423 -33.04 -18.62 2.81
CA VAL A 423 -34.26 -18.62 3.64
C VAL A 423 -35.31 -19.59 3.09
N LYS A 424 -35.48 -19.66 1.76
CA LYS A 424 -36.38 -20.61 1.09
C LYS A 424 -36.02 -22.05 1.44
N ASN A 425 -34.75 -22.43 1.34
CA ASN A 425 -34.29 -23.78 1.63
C ASN A 425 -34.50 -24.16 3.11
N LEU A 426 -34.30 -23.22 4.04
CA LEU A 426 -34.58 -23.44 5.47
C LEU A 426 -36.06 -23.67 5.76
N VAL A 427 -36.95 -22.95 5.08
CA VAL A 427 -38.41 -23.06 5.26
C VAL A 427 -38.95 -24.33 4.61
N GLU A 428 -38.48 -24.67 3.40
CA GLU A 428 -38.98 -25.82 2.64
C GLU A 428 -38.39 -27.15 3.10
N LYS A 429 -37.16 -27.14 3.64
CA LYS A 429 -36.42 -28.34 4.06
C LYS A 429 -35.75 -28.15 5.42
N PRO A 430 -36.55 -28.08 6.51
CA PRO A 430 -36.06 -27.74 7.84
C PRO A 430 -35.15 -28.81 8.47
N GLU A 431 -35.25 -30.07 8.04
CA GLU A 431 -34.51 -31.20 8.62
C GLU A 431 -33.09 -31.33 8.05
N GLU A 432 -32.79 -30.74 6.90
CA GLU A 432 -31.48 -30.88 6.27
C GLU A 432 -30.44 -29.94 6.91
N GLU A 433 -29.42 -30.50 7.56
CA GLU A 433 -28.38 -29.75 8.27
C GLU A 433 -27.51 -28.88 7.35
N LYS A 434 -27.33 -29.31 6.09
CA LYS A 434 -26.54 -28.56 5.09
C LYS A 434 -27.05 -27.15 4.81
N PHE A 435 -28.32 -26.85 5.08
CA PHE A 435 -28.88 -25.50 4.91
C PHE A 435 -28.71 -24.61 6.15
N ARG A 436 -28.36 -25.22 7.29
CA ARG A 436 -28.09 -24.54 8.56
C ARG A 436 -26.64 -24.07 8.64
N ILE A 437 -25.76 -24.56 7.77
CA ILE A 437 -24.34 -24.22 7.73
C ILE A 437 -24.06 -23.43 6.45
N ILE A 438 -23.50 -22.24 6.59
CA ILE A 438 -23.06 -21.40 5.47
C ILE A 438 -21.54 -21.22 5.57
N ASN A 439 -20.84 -21.68 4.54
CA ASN A 439 -19.40 -21.53 4.45
C ASN A 439 -19.03 -20.10 4.02
N LEU A 440 -18.35 -19.37 4.92
CA LEU A 440 -17.92 -17.99 4.67
C LEU A 440 -16.77 -17.89 3.66
N GLU A 441 -16.04 -18.97 3.39
CA GLU A 441 -14.90 -19.02 2.46
C GLU A 441 -15.31 -19.19 1.00
N ASN A 442 -16.54 -19.63 0.75
CA ASN A 442 -17.03 -19.81 -0.60
C ASN A 442 -16.99 -18.48 -1.38
N ALA A 443 -16.20 -18.43 -2.45
CA ALA A 443 -15.99 -17.24 -3.27
C ALA A 443 -17.29 -16.62 -3.80
N ALA A 444 -18.28 -17.45 -4.16
CA ALA A 444 -19.58 -16.97 -4.64
C ALA A 444 -20.39 -16.31 -3.52
N PHE A 445 -20.36 -16.88 -2.31
CA PHE A 445 -21.00 -16.28 -1.13
C PHE A 445 -20.31 -14.99 -0.73
N ARG A 446 -18.97 -14.98 -0.69
CA ARG A 446 -18.17 -13.79 -0.37
C ARG A 446 -18.50 -12.62 -1.29
N LYS A 447 -18.51 -12.87 -2.60
CA LYS A 447 -18.75 -11.83 -3.60
C LYS A 447 -20.19 -11.30 -3.57
N ARG A 448 -21.18 -12.17 -3.36
CA ARG A 448 -22.61 -11.81 -3.49
C ARG A 448 -23.24 -11.31 -2.20
N VAL A 449 -22.79 -11.78 -1.03
CA VAL A 449 -23.46 -11.53 0.25
C VAL A 449 -22.50 -11.03 1.31
N ALA A 450 -21.32 -11.64 1.47
CA ALA A 450 -20.42 -11.29 2.57
C ALA A 450 -19.72 -9.93 2.40
N SER A 451 -19.44 -9.52 1.18
CA SER A 451 -18.82 -8.24 0.81
C SER A 451 -19.74 -7.02 1.04
N LEU A 452 -21.06 -7.24 1.12
CA LEU A 452 -22.05 -6.17 1.20
C LEU A 452 -22.43 -5.87 2.66
N VAL A 453 -22.42 -4.59 3.01
CA VAL A 453 -22.85 -4.12 4.34
C VAL A 453 -24.34 -4.42 4.48
N GLY A 454 -24.69 -5.38 5.33
CA GLY A 454 -26.07 -5.84 5.53
C GLY A 454 -26.31 -7.31 5.21
N GLY A 455 -25.46 -7.96 4.39
CA GLY A 455 -25.65 -9.37 4.01
C GLY A 455 -25.44 -10.34 5.18
N VAL A 456 -24.27 -10.28 5.84
CA VAL A 456 -23.99 -11.09 7.03
C VAL A 456 -24.84 -10.65 8.23
N ALA A 457 -25.11 -9.35 8.35
CA ALA A 457 -25.95 -8.82 9.44
C ALA A 457 -27.40 -9.32 9.34
N PHE A 458 -27.92 -9.50 8.12
CA PHE A 458 -29.22 -10.13 7.88
C PHE A 458 -29.24 -11.58 8.36
N LEU A 459 -28.22 -12.38 8.04
CA LEU A 459 -28.14 -13.77 8.51
C LEU A 459 -28.06 -13.84 10.04
N LYS A 460 -27.29 -12.95 10.68
CA LYS A 460 -27.24 -12.85 12.14
C LYS A 460 -28.60 -12.50 12.75
N SER A 461 -29.39 -11.63 12.12
CA SER A 461 -30.75 -11.31 12.58
C SER A 461 -31.74 -12.49 12.47
N LEU A 462 -31.41 -13.52 11.68
CA LEU A 462 -32.16 -14.78 11.61
C LEU A 462 -31.69 -15.84 12.61
N GLY A 463 -30.67 -15.54 13.44
CA GLY A 463 -30.11 -16.47 14.42
C GLY A 463 -28.87 -17.24 13.96
N TYR A 464 -28.27 -16.89 12.81
CA TYR A 464 -26.98 -17.48 12.43
C TYR A 464 -25.86 -16.90 13.30
N GLU A 465 -25.09 -17.78 13.92
CA GLU A 465 -23.93 -17.44 14.73
C GLU A 465 -22.65 -17.93 14.05
N LYS A 466 -21.54 -17.24 14.29
CA LYS A 466 -20.25 -17.64 13.75
C LYS A 466 -19.68 -18.70 14.69
N ASP A 467 -19.42 -19.89 14.15
CA ASP A 467 -18.75 -20.94 14.91
C ASP A 467 -17.26 -20.58 15.08
N GLU A 468 -16.75 -20.74 16.30
CA GLU A 468 -15.36 -20.44 16.67
C GLU A 468 -14.39 -21.47 16.10
N ALA A 469 -14.84 -22.70 15.83
CA ALA A 469 -13.99 -23.78 15.32
C ALA A 469 -13.74 -23.69 13.80
N ASP A 470 -14.82 -23.58 13.01
CA ASP A 470 -14.74 -23.66 11.54
C ASP A 470 -14.80 -22.29 10.85
N GLY A 471 -15.09 -21.22 11.61
CA GLY A 471 -15.35 -19.89 11.06
C GLY A 471 -16.63 -19.78 10.21
N ASN A 472 -17.40 -20.85 10.07
CA ASN A 472 -18.65 -20.92 9.32
C ASN A 472 -19.82 -20.29 10.10
N LEU A 473 -20.85 -19.84 9.38
CA LEU A 473 -22.11 -19.41 10.00
C LEU A 473 -23.01 -20.64 10.22
N LYS A 474 -23.36 -20.94 11.47
CA LYS A 474 -24.24 -22.06 11.82
C LYS A 474 -25.54 -21.53 12.47
N LEU A 475 -26.66 -22.13 12.11
CA LEU A 475 -27.97 -21.89 12.72
C LEU A 475 -28.36 -23.08 13.61
N SER A 476 -28.36 -22.86 14.92
CA SER A 476 -28.78 -23.85 15.91
C SER A 476 -30.28 -24.17 15.75
N VAL A 477 -30.66 -25.43 15.97
CA VAL A 477 -32.06 -25.89 15.88
C VAL A 477 -32.95 -25.14 16.88
N GLU A 478 -32.40 -24.81 18.05
CA GLU A 478 -33.08 -24.10 19.14
C GLU A 478 -33.34 -22.62 18.84
N ASN A 479 -32.48 -21.99 18.03
CA ASN A 479 -32.59 -20.58 17.65
C ASN A 479 -33.44 -20.36 16.38
N ARG A 480 -34.10 -21.41 15.88
CA ARG A 480 -34.87 -21.38 14.62
C ARG A 480 -36.31 -20.93 14.85
N ASP A 481 -36.53 -19.62 14.72
CA ASP A 481 -37.88 -19.05 14.67
C ASP A 481 -38.47 -19.15 13.24
N VAL A 482 -39.45 -20.04 13.08
CA VAL A 482 -40.12 -20.30 11.80
C VAL A 482 -40.93 -19.09 11.33
N GLU A 483 -41.56 -18.34 12.24
CA GLU A 483 -42.33 -17.14 11.90
C GLU A 483 -41.41 -16.02 11.42
N LEU A 484 -40.24 -15.88 12.06
CA LEU A 484 -39.23 -14.91 11.65
C LEU A 484 -38.65 -15.24 10.27
N LEU A 485 -38.41 -16.52 9.96
CA LEU A 485 -37.95 -16.96 8.64
C LEU A 485 -39.00 -16.71 7.55
N GLN A 486 -40.28 -16.97 7.83
CA GLN A 486 -41.37 -16.64 6.91
C GLN A 486 -41.48 -15.13 6.68
N TYR A 487 -41.39 -14.33 7.74
CA TYR A 487 -41.38 -12.87 7.64
C TYR A 487 -40.20 -12.37 6.80
N ALA A 488 -39.00 -12.89 7.04
CA ALA A 488 -37.80 -12.56 6.27
C ALA A 488 -37.95 -12.89 4.79
N ARG A 489 -38.54 -14.05 4.46
CA ARG A 489 -38.86 -14.45 3.08
C ARG A 489 -39.79 -13.44 2.41
N THR A 490 -40.85 -13.00 3.09
CA THR A 490 -41.78 -12.00 2.54
C THR A 490 -41.08 -10.65 2.29
N GLN A 491 -40.24 -10.19 3.22
CA GLN A 491 -39.47 -8.95 3.05
C GLN A 491 -38.48 -9.02 1.88
N LEU A 492 -37.79 -10.16 1.72
CA LEU A 492 -36.87 -10.39 0.61
C LEU A 492 -37.62 -10.45 -0.73
N GLN A 493 -38.75 -11.16 -0.82
CA GLN A 493 -39.56 -11.23 -2.04
C GLN A 493 -40.10 -9.86 -2.46
N GLY A 494 -40.58 -9.05 -1.50
CA GLY A 494 -40.99 -7.67 -1.76
C GLY A 494 -39.86 -6.81 -2.29
N ALA A 495 -38.69 -6.85 -1.63
CA ALA A 495 -37.52 -6.08 -2.07
C ALA A 495 -36.98 -6.53 -3.44
N ILE A 496 -37.05 -7.82 -3.77
CA ILE A 496 -36.67 -8.34 -5.09
C ILE A 496 -37.64 -7.82 -6.15
N ALA A 497 -38.95 -7.87 -5.90
CA ALA A 497 -39.97 -7.38 -6.84
C ALA A 497 -39.82 -5.88 -7.13
N GLU A 498 -39.51 -5.09 -6.10
CA GLU A 498 -39.28 -3.63 -6.22
C GLU A 498 -38.00 -3.26 -6.99
N LEU A 499 -37.00 -4.13 -7.01
CA LEU A 499 -35.73 -3.90 -7.72
C LEU A 499 -35.69 -4.56 -9.10
N SER A 500 -36.61 -5.50 -9.38
CA SER A 500 -36.76 -6.13 -10.70
C SER A 500 -37.69 -5.37 -11.63
N ASN A 501 -38.54 -4.51 -11.08
CA ASN A 501 -39.34 -3.51 -11.79
C ASN A 501 -38.54 -2.21 -11.92
#